data_AF-A0A944UFL7-F1
#
_entry.id   AF-A0A944UFL7-F1
#
_cell.length_a   1.000
_cell.length_b   1.000
_cell.length_c   1.000
_cell.angle_alpha   90.00
_cell.angle_beta   90.00
_cell.angle_gamma   90.00
#
_symmetry.space_group_name_H-M   'P 1'
#
loop_
_entity.id
_entity.type
_entity.pdbx_description
1 polymer ?
#
loop_
_entity_poly.entity_id
_entity_poly.type
_entity_poly.pdbx_seq_one_letter_code
_entity_poly.pdbx_strand_id
1 'polypeptide(L)'
;MKDKYVKLALPYLPRLLHLIDQNPYSPTYGCFDRSFWHYRTMDFPCGMSQEMVLPLALAFAREYPGNKYYQTERLKELSEAAIRYMIKSSHKDGTCDDYFPYERAMGALVFSLYAATEAYQVIGMKDESVEDLFTKRVRHLEHENESGRLSNHQALAALAAYNVYCITGDEKARKTAEDRVAITLSWQDQSEGWYQEYEGADPGYHTCTIDFLAKYWQKKEAKGEKDHTVLKSLIKAVDFSWYFMHPDGSYGGEYGSRNTYHFYPHGFELLVPHTEKAGQIADAFLYSVDLDKRYHNDDDRMTAHYAYNFMQAWEDYHPQRPKPINQSKRITSGKWMPNAKIYIDWKCSESGNIKNYLISNQSKGGVLKIFDSEGCIASDTGLIGELTDGTVVISH
;
A
#
# COMPACT_ATOMS: atom_id res chain seq x y z
N MET A 1 -11.18 17.61 -7.93
CA MET A 1 -9.86 16.95 -7.77
C MET A 1 -10.01 15.74 -6.86
N LYS A 2 -10.38 15.93 -5.58
CA LYS A 2 -10.76 14.90 -4.60
C LYS A 2 -11.52 13.68 -5.17
N ASP A 3 -12.64 13.89 -5.86
CA ASP A 3 -13.52 12.80 -6.33
C ASP A 3 -12.89 11.82 -7.33
N LYS A 4 -11.72 12.14 -7.90
CA LYS A 4 -10.97 11.22 -8.76
C LYS A 4 -10.58 9.94 -8.02
N TYR A 5 -10.28 10.02 -6.73
CA TYR A 5 -9.96 8.85 -5.92
C TYR A 5 -11.13 7.84 -5.87
N VAL A 6 -12.35 8.29 -5.58
CA VAL A 6 -13.51 7.38 -5.52
C VAL A 6 -13.97 6.95 -6.90
N LYS A 7 -13.74 7.75 -7.95
CA LYS A 7 -13.95 7.32 -9.34
C LYS A 7 -13.03 6.17 -9.74
N LEU A 8 -11.82 6.09 -9.18
CA LEU A 8 -10.94 4.94 -9.34
C LEU A 8 -11.42 3.75 -8.51
N ALA A 9 -11.85 3.97 -7.27
CA ALA A 9 -12.15 2.89 -6.33
C ALA A 9 -13.50 2.19 -6.54
N LEU A 10 -14.58 2.96 -6.73
CA LEU A 10 -15.94 2.42 -6.76
C LEU A 10 -16.19 1.38 -7.88
N PRO A 11 -15.56 1.47 -9.07
CA PRO A 11 -15.67 0.45 -10.11
C PRO A 11 -15.20 -0.96 -9.68
N TYR A 12 -14.37 -1.08 -8.63
CA TYR A 12 -13.95 -2.39 -8.13
C TYR A 12 -15.04 -3.09 -7.29
N LEU A 13 -15.98 -2.36 -6.68
CA LEU A 13 -16.96 -2.95 -5.77
C LEU A 13 -17.83 -4.06 -6.41
N PRO A 14 -18.38 -3.91 -7.63
CA PRO A 14 -19.09 -5.01 -8.29
C PRO A 14 -18.23 -6.26 -8.48
N ARG A 15 -16.93 -6.10 -8.76
CA ARG A 15 -15.99 -7.22 -8.90
C ARG A 15 -15.76 -7.91 -7.57
N LEU A 16 -15.51 -7.15 -6.50
CA LEU A 16 -15.34 -7.71 -5.15
C LEU A 16 -16.58 -8.50 -4.70
N LEU A 17 -17.79 -8.02 -5.06
CA LEU A 17 -19.03 -8.75 -4.81
C LEU A 17 -19.14 -10.07 -5.59
N HIS A 18 -18.45 -10.23 -6.72
CA HIS A 18 -18.35 -11.50 -7.43
C HIS A 18 -17.29 -12.45 -6.83
N LEU A 19 -16.34 -11.91 -6.06
CA LEU A 19 -15.28 -12.70 -5.42
C LEU A 19 -15.72 -13.31 -4.09
N ILE A 20 -16.60 -12.63 -3.35
CA ILE A 20 -17.12 -13.15 -2.07
C ILE A 20 -18.16 -14.26 -2.26
N ASP A 21 -18.05 -15.33 -1.48
CA ASP A 21 -19.13 -16.31 -1.31
C ASP A 21 -20.31 -15.65 -0.58
N GLN A 22 -21.38 -15.41 -1.32
CA GLN A 22 -22.57 -14.72 -0.85
C GLN A 22 -23.63 -15.66 -0.25
N ASN A 23 -23.45 -16.97 -0.27
CA ASN A 23 -24.49 -17.90 0.18
C ASN A 23 -24.40 -18.14 1.71
N PRO A 24 -25.37 -17.69 2.54
CA PRO A 24 -25.31 -17.86 3.99
C PRO A 24 -25.35 -19.33 4.45
N TYR A 25 -25.78 -20.26 3.58
CA TYR A 25 -25.78 -21.69 3.85
C TYR A 25 -24.48 -22.38 3.41
N SER A 26 -23.57 -21.67 2.77
CA SER A 26 -22.28 -22.21 2.35
C SER A 26 -21.31 -22.34 3.52
N PRO A 27 -20.53 -23.43 3.62
CA PRO A 27 -19.45 -23.52 4.61
C PRO A 27 -18.39 -22.44 4.44
N THR A 28 -18.27 -21.88 3.24
CA THR A 28 -17.32 -20.81 2.88
C THR A 28 -17.95 -19.42 2.84
N TYR A 29 -19.15 -19.23 3.41
CA TYR A 29 -19.80 -17.92 3.44
C TYR A 29 -18.86 -16.82 3.96
N GLY A 30 -18.68 -15.75 3.17
CA GLY A 30 -17.74 -14.66 3.46
C GLY A 30 -16.32 -14.85 2.92
N CYS A 31 -16.01 -15.96 2.25
CA CYS A 31 -14.70 -16.19 1.63
C CYS A 31 -14.55 -15.37 0.34
N PHE A 32 -13.49 -14.56 0.22
CA PHE A 32 -13.16 -13.83 -1.00
C PHE A 32 -12.30 -14.62 -2.00
N ASP A 33 -11.71 -15.74 -1.58
CA ASP A 33 -10.90 -16.57 -2.49
C ASP A 33 -11.81 -17.42 -3.37
N ARG A 34 -12.21 -16.85 -4.50
CA ARG A 34 -13.08 -17.49 -5.50
C ARG A 34 -12.46 -18.75 -6.10
N SER A 35 -11.14 -18.82 -6.22
CA SER A 35 -10.43 -20.01 -6.69
C SER A 35 -10.62 -21.18 -5.72
N PHE A 36 -10.64 -20.90 -4.41
CA PHE A 36 -10.92 -21.88 -3.37
C PHE A 36 -12.41 -22.23 -3.23
N TRP A 37 -13.32 -21.25 -3.07
CA TRP A 37 -14.71 -21.57 -2.73
C TRP A 37 -15.60 -21.91 -3.93
N HIS A 38 -15.31 -21.35 -5.11
CA HIS A 38 -16.15 -21.54 -6.30
C HIS A 38 -15.51 -22.50 -7.30
N TYR A 39 -14.30 -22.18 -7.78
CA TYR A 39 -13.66 -22.97 -8.84
C TYR A 39 -13.05 -24.28 -8.34
N ARG A 40 -12.75 -24.37 -7.03
CA ARG A 40 -12.15 -25.55 -6.40
C ARG A 40 -10.82 -25.94 -7.06
N THR A 41 -10.04 -24.94 -7.50
CA THR A 41 -8.70 -25.13 -8.09
C THR A 41 -7.59 -25.04 -7.04
N MET A 42 -7.94 -24.73 -5.79
CA MET A 42 -7.04 -24.64 -4.63
C MET A 42 -7.64 -25.45 -3.47
N ASP A 43 -6.77 -26.09 -2.69
CA ASP A 43 -7.18 -26.93 -1.54
C ASP A 43 -7.33 -26.13 -0.23
N PHE A 44 -6.86 -24.88 -0.20
CA PHE A 44 -6.94 -23.98 0.95
C PHE A 44 -7.19 -22.54 0.47
N PRO A 45 -7.82 -21.68 1.30
CA PRO A 45 -8.05 -20.29 0.94
C PRO A 45 -6.79 -19.43 1.15
N CYS A 46 -6.54 -18.53 0.22
CA CYS A 46 -5.62 -17.40 0.38
C CYS A 46 -6.16 -16.44 1.45
N GLY A 47 -5.47 -16.34 2.58
CA GLY A 47 -5.82 -15.46 3.68
C GLY A 47 -5.76 -13.98 3.33
N MET A 48 -4.87 -13.58 2.41
CA MET A 48 -4.78 -12.20 1.93
C MET A 48 -6.09 -11.73 1.27
N SER A 49 -6.84 -12.64 0.64
CA SER A 49 -8.10 -12.30 -0.03
C SER A 49 -9.12 -11.63 0.90
N GLN A 50 -9.06 -11.89 2.21
CA GLN A 50 -9.96 -11.24 3.17
C GLN A 50 -9.69 -9.73 3.33
N GLU A 51 -8.60 -9.20 2.78
CA GLU A 51 -8.36 -7.76 2.68
C GLU A 51 -9.48 -7.01 1.91
N MET A 52 -10.13 -7.70 0.97
CA MET A 52 -11.25 -7.17 0.18
C MET A 52 -12.48 -6.77 1.02
N VAL A 53 -12.52 -7.12 2.31
CA VAL A 53 -13.58 -6.70 3.22
C VAL A 53 -13.62 -5.19 3.44
N LEU A 54 -12.47 -4.52 3.43
CA LEU A 54 -12.37 -3.10 3.77
C LEU A 54 -13.06 -2.18 2.74
N PRO A 55 -12.87 -2.36 1.41
CA PRO A 55 -13.65 -1.62 0.43
C PRO A 55 -15.17 -1.77 0.59
N LEU A 56 -15.67 -2.97 0.91
CA LEU A 56 -17.11 -3.17 1.16
C LEU A 56 -17.57 -2.42 2.41
N ALA A 57 -16.81 -2.50 3.50
CA ALA A 57 -17.13 -1.81 4.75
C ALA A 57 -17.16 -0.29 4.58
N LEU A 58 -16.17 0.28 3.89
CA LEU A 58 -16.12 1.71 3.57
C LEU A 58 -17.30 2.13 2.68
N ALA A 59 -17.61 1.36 1.63
CA ALA A 59 -18.74 1.64 0.75
C ALA A 59 -20.09 1.54 1.47
N PHE A 60 -20.23 0.67 2.46
CA PHE A 60 -21.42 0.66 3.32
C PHE A 60 -21.49 1.94 4.19
N ALA A 61 -20.39 2.31 4.84
CA ALA A 61 -20.40 3.29 5.93
C ALA A 61 -20.24 4.76 5.50
N ARG A 62 -19.94 5.04 4.23
CA ARG A 62 -19.52 6.38 3.77
C ARG A 62 -20.24 6.82 2.51
N GLU A 63 -20.69 8.07 2.51
CA GLU A 63 -21.41 8.68 1.40
C GLU A 63 -20.43 9.28 0.36
N TYR A 64 -19.77 8.42 -0.41
CA TYR A 64 -18.94 8.89 -1.53
C TYR A 64 -19.80 9.30 -2.74
N PRO A 65 -19.38 10.30 -3.53
CA PRO A 65 -20.02 10.63 -4.79
C PRO A 65 -20.13 9.40 -5.72
N GLY A 66 -21.36 9.04 -6.09
CA GLY A 66 -21.64 7.88 -6.94
C GLY A 66 -21.67 6.53 -6.22
N ASN A 67 -21.51 6.49 -4.90
CA ASN A 67 -21.61 5.25 -4.13
C ASN A 67 -23.06 4.80 -3.95
N LYS A 68 -23.48 3.83 -4.76
CA LYS A 68 -24.82 3.20 -4.68
C LYS A 68 -25.00 2.23 -3.51
N TYR A 69 -23.94 1.94 -2.76
CA TYR A 69 -23.95 0.94 -1.69
C TYR A 69 -24.02 1.53 -0.28
N TYR A 70 -24.06 2.86 -0.17
CA TYR A 70 -24.16 3.54 1.11
C TYR A 70 -25.37 3.05 1.89
N GLN A 71 -25.15 2.64 3.15
CA GLN A 71 -26.15 2.07 4.06
C GLN A 71 -26.93 0.86 3.49
N THR A 72 -26.36 0.13 2.53
CA THR A 72 -26.95 -1.11 2.04
C THR A 72 -26.70 -2.24 3.05
N GLU A 73 -27.74 -2.68 3.77
CA GLU A 73 -27.65 -3.72 4.81
C GLU A 73 -26.99 -5.01 4.32
N ARG A 74 -27.27 -5.42 3.08
CA ARG A 74 -26.63 -6.60 2.49
C ARG A 74 -25.10 -6.45 2.40
N LEU A 75 -24.61 -5.24 2.16
CA LEU A 75 -23.17 -4.99 2.10
C LEU A 75 -22.54 -5.08 3.49
N LYS A 76 -23.21 -4.52 4.51
CA LYS A 76 -22.80 -4.67 5.91
C LYS A 76 -22.72 -6.13 6.32
N GLU A 77 -23.77 -6.89 6.03
CA GLU A 77 -23.83 -8.31 6.37
C GLU A 77 -22.70 -9.11 5.71
N LEU A 78 -22.43 -8.86 4.42
CA LEU A 78 -21.31 -9.49 3.70
C LEU A 78 -19.96 -9.09 4.30
N SER A 79 -19.79 -7.83 4.73
CA SER A 79 -18.59 -7.41 5.44
C SER A 79 -18.41 -8.17 6.75
N GLU A 80 -19.45 -8.28 7.58
CA GLU A 80 -19.38 -9.06 8.81
C GLU A 80 -19.13 -10.55 8.55
N ALA A 81 -19.74 -11.13 7.52
CA ALA A 81 -19.54 -12.52 7.12
C ALA A 81 -18.08 -12.78 6.73
N ALA A 82 -17.46 -11.87 5.98
CA ALA A 82 -16.06 -11.98 5.61
C ALA A 82 -15.11 -11.89 6.80
N ILE A 83 -15.38 -10.99 7.75
CA ILE A 83 -14.59 -10.91 8.99
C ILE A 83 -14.72 -12.23 9.79
N ARG A 84 -15.95 -12.74 9.97
CA ARG A 84 -16.20 -14.01 10.69
C ARG A 84 -15.57 -15.21 9.98
N TYR A 85 -15.54 -15.21 8.64
CA TYR A 85 -14.93 -16.31 7.87
C TYR A 85 -13.46 -16.52 8.23
N MET A 86 -12.74 -15.46 8.60
CA MET A 86 -11.33 -15.56 9.03
C MET A 86 -11.14 -16.51 10.21
N ILE A 87 -12.12 -16.65 11.10
CA ILE A 87 -12.06 -17.61 12.22
C ILE A 87 -11.99 -19.05 11.70
N LYS A 88 -12.76 -19.35 10.64
CA LYS A 88 -12.83 -20.69 10.05
C LYS A 88 -11.63 -21.01 9.17
N SER A 89 -11.11 -20.01 8.46
CA SER A 89 -10.03 -20.19 7.49
C SER A 89 -8.63 -20.09 8.09
N SER A 90 -8.49 -19.57 9.32
CA SER A 90 -7.19 -19.44 9.97
C SER A 90 -6.74 -20.75 10.63
N HIS A 91 -5.43 -20.91 10.76
CA HIS A 91 -4.81 -21.93 11.60
C HIS A 91 -5.15 -21.71 13.09
N LYS A 92 -4.89 -22.70 13.94
CA LYS A 92 -5.20 -22.63 15.38
C LYS A 92 -4.52 -21.47 16.12
N ASP A 93 -3.36 -21.03 15.63
CA ASP A 93 -2.58 -19.89 16.11
C ASP A 93 -3.08 -18.53 15.57
N GLY A 94 -4.12 -18.54 14.73
CA GLY A 94 -4.71 -17.36 14.09
C GLY A 94 -4.08 -16.98 12.76
N THR A 95 -3.00 -17.66 12.33
CA THR A 95 -2.31 -17.38 11.08
C THR A 95 -3.07 -17.84 9.84
N CYS A 96 -2.64 -17.40 8.67
CA CYS A 96 -3.20 -17.81 7.39
C CYS A 96 -2.08 -18.00 6.35
N ASP A 97 -2.40 -18.73 5.29
CA ASP A 97 -1.53 -18.98 4.15
C ASP A 97 -1.93 -18.08 2.96
N ASP A 98 -1.09 -17.95 1.94
CA ASP A 98 -1.26 -17.13 0.74
C ASP A 98 -1.03 -17.94 -0.55
N TYR A 99 0.17 -18.50 -0.73
CA TYR A 99 0.58 -19.24 -1.93
C TYR A 99 0.81 -20.73 -1.67
N PHE A 100 1.43 -21.07 -0.54
CA PHE A 100 1.77 -22.45 -0.20
C PHE A 100 1.08 -22.90 1.10
N PRO A 101 0.65 -24.18 1.18
CA PRO A 101 0.08 -24.71 2.43
C PRO A 101 1.07 -24.58 3.59
N TYR A 102 0.57 -24.17 4.76
CA TYR A 102 1.30 -24.04 6.03
C TYR A 102 2.41 -23.00 6.06
N GLU A 103 2.52 -22.13 5.06
CA GLU A 103 3.58 -21.13 4.98
C GLU A 103 3.45 -20.02 6.05
N ARG A 104 2.23 -19.78 6.58
CA ARG A 104 1.97 -18.73 7.58
C ARG A 104 2.51 -17.37 7.14
N ALA A 105 2.18 -16.96 5.92
CA ALA A 105 2.74 -15.77 5.29
C ALA A 105 2.40 -14.51 6.09
N MET A 106 3.43 -13.83 6.62
CA MET A 106 3.26 -12.60 7.40
C MET A 106 2.54 -11.52 6.59
N GLY A 107 2.90 -11.33 5.32
CA GLY A 107 2.21 -10.40 4.41
C GLY A 107 0.69 -10.62 4.40
N ALA A 108 0.24 -11.83 4.06
CA ALA A 108 -1.19 -12.16 4.05
C ALA A 108 -1.87 -11.96 5.39
N LEU A 109 -1.19 -12.31 6.49
CA LEU A 109 -1.69 -12.10 7.84
C LEU A 109 -1.91 -10.61 8.14
N VAL A 110 -0.95 -9.74 7.84
CA VAL A 110 -1.02 -8.32 8.22
C VAL A 110 -1.94 -7.50 7.31
N PHE A 111 -1.99 -7.79 6.00
CA PHE A 111 -2.94 -7.16 5.08
C PHE A 111 -4.38 -7.48 5.45
N SER A 112 -4.69 -8.77 5.65
CA SER A 112 -6.04 -9.18 6.04
C SER A 112 -6.40 -8.73 7.46
N LEU A 113 -5.45 -8.69 8.41
CA LEU A 113 -5.70 -8.20 9.77
C LEU A 113 -5.99 -6.70 9.78
N TYR A 114 -5.20 -5.87 9.08
CA TYR A 114 -5.45 -4.44 8.99
C TYR A 114 -6.83 -4.17 8.39
N ALA A 115 -7.12 -4.75 7.22
CA ALA A 115 -8.38 -4.56 6.55
C ALA A 115 -9.58 -5.00 7.38
N ALA A 116 -9.50 -6.17 8.03
CA ALA A 116 -10.60 -6.67 8.87
C ALA A 116 -10.81 -5.85 10.13
N THR A 117 -9.73 -5.42 10.80
CA THR A 117 -9.84 -4.57 12.00
C THR A 117 -10.37 -3.18 11.66
N GLU A 118 -9.92 -2.58 10.55
CA GLU A 118 -10.45 -1.30 10.09
C GLU A 118 -11.93 -1.43 9.69
N ALA A 119 -12.29 -2.48 8.94
CA ALA A 119 -13.67 -2.77 8.56
C ALA A 119 -14.56 -2.96 9.79
N TYR A 120 -14.09 -3.70 10.79
CA TYR A 120 -14.77 -3.94 12.06
C TYR A 120 -15.14 -2.62 12.77
N GLN A 121 -14.18 -1.69 12.84
CA GLN A 121 -14.41 -0.36 13.42
C GLN A 121 -15.37 0.47 12.56
N VAL A 122 -15.17 0.48 11.23
CA VAL A 122 -15.97 1.27 10.27
C VAL A 122 -17.45 0.89 10.30
N ILE A 123 -17.77 -0.40 10.36
CA ILE A 123 -19.17 -0.89 10.38
C ILE A 123 -19.75 -0.99 11.80
N GLY A 124 -18.96 -0.66 12.82
CA GLY A 124 -19.37 -0.73 14.23
C GLY A 124 -19.69 -2.15 14.70
N MET A 125 -18.95 -3.15 14.19
CA MET A 125 -19.13 -4.55 14.57
C MET A 125 -18.74 -4.77 16.03
N LYS A 126 -19.43 -5.71 16.69
CA LYS A 126 -19.14 -6.19 18.05
C LYS A 126 -19.25 -7.71 18.08
N ASP A 127 -18.13 -8.40 18.20
CA ASP A 127 -18.05 -9.86 18.16
C ASP A 127 -16.77 -10.35 18.87
N GLU A 128 -16.91 -10.82 20.10
CA GLU A 128 -15.78 -11.26 20.95
C GLU A 128 -14.95 -12.37 20.28
N SER A 129 -15.57 -13.24 19.47
CA SER A 129 -14.87 -14.33 18.79
C SER A 129 -13.92 -13.82 17.70
N VAL A 130 -14.26 -12.70 17.08
CA VAL A 130 -13.44 -12.00 16.10
C VAL A 130 -12.32 -11.22 16.80
N GLU A 131 -12.62 -10.55 17.91
CA GLU A 131 -11.63 -9.84 18.73
C GLU A 131 -10.56 -10.80 19.28
N ASP A 132 -10.96 -12.01 19.68
CA ASP A 132 -10.06 -13.09 20.08
C ASP A 132 -9.14 -13.53 18.93
N LEU A 133 -9.67 -13.67 17.70
CA LEU A 133 -8.86 -13.99 16.52
C LEU A 133 -7.84 -12.88 16.24
N PHE A 134 -8.27 -11.62 16.28
CA PHE A 134 -7.39 -10.47 16.09
C PHE A 134 -6.24 -10.47 17.09
N THR A 135 -6.56 -10.72 18.37
CA THR A 135 -5.56 -10.83 19.43
C THR A 135 -4.59 -11.98 19.17
N LYS A 136 -5.08 -13.17 18.78
CA LYS A 136 -4.22 -14.32 18.44
C LYS A 136 -3.24 -14.01 17.31
N ARG A 137 -3.70 -13.33 16.24
CA ARG A 137 -2.84 -12.91 15.13
C ARG A 137 -1.71 -11.99 15.60
N VAL A 138 -2.01 -11.06 16.51
CA VAL A 138 -0.98 -10.19 17.11
C VAL A 138 -0.02 -10.97 17.99
N ARG A 139 -0.49 -11.97 18.77
CA ARG A 139 0.40 -12.86 19.54
C ARG A 139 1.37 -13.63 18.65
N HIS A 140 0.94 -14.07 17.47
CA HIS A 140 1.86 -14.67 16.52
C HIS A 140 2.93 -13.68 16.05
N LEU A 141 2.54 -12.44 15.75
CA LEU A 141 3.48 -11.35 15.44
C LEU A 141 4.40 -10.96 16.60
N GLU A 142 4.20 -11.40 17.84
CA GLU A 142 5.17 -11.16 18.92
C GLU A 142 6.42 -12.05 18.78
N HIS A 143 6.30 -13.17 18.07
CA HIS A 143 7.32 -14.23 18.05
C HIS A 143 7.95 -14.46 16.68
N GLU A 144 7.27 -14.08 15.60
CA GLU A 144 7.72 -14.35 14.24
C GLU A 144 8.16 -13.10 13.51
N ASN A 145 9.22 -13.20 12.71
CA ASN A 145 9.60 -12.14 11.78
C ASN A 145 9.98 -12.74 10.43
N GLU A 146 9.67 -12.03 9.36
CA GLU A 146 10.13 -12.45 8.03
C GLU A 146 11.65 -12.44 7.95
N SER A 147 12.21 -13.37 7.17
CA SER A 147 13.65 -13.49 6.95
C SER A 147 14.22 -12.33 6.13
N GLY A 148 13.41 -11.75 5.24
CA GLY A 148 13.74 -10.58 4.45
C GLY A 148 13.49 -9.25 5.19
N ARG A 149 14.21 -8.20 4.80
CA ARG A 149 13.96 -6.84 5.27
C ARG A 149 12.92 -6.17 4.37
N LEU A 150 11.66 -6.23 4.78
CA LEU A 150 10.50 -5.64 4.11
C LEU A 150 9.87 -4.58 5.02
N SER A 151 10.23 -3.32 4.81
CA SER A 151 9.79 -2.24 5.70
C SER A 151 8.29 -2.01 5.63
N ASN A 152 7.69 -2.18 4.45
CA ASN A 152 6.25 -2.10 4.25
C ASN A 152 5.49 -3.13 5.11
N HIS A 153 5.97 -4.37 5.22
CA HIS A 153 5.34 -5.41 6.04
C HIS A 153 5.45 -5.10 7.53
N GLN A 154 6.59 -4.57 7.99
CA GLN A 154 6.75 -4.14 9.38
C GLN A 154 5.85 -2.96 9.72
N ALA A 155 5.74 -1.97 8.83
CA ALA A 155 4.84 -0.83 8.99
C ALA A 155 3.37 -1.26 9.04
N LEU A 156 2.98 -2.21 8.18
CA LEU A 156 1.63 -2.75 8.16
C LEU A 156 1.33 -3.59 9.40
N ALA A 157 2.28 -4.41 9.86
CA ALA A 157 2.17 -5.14 11.12
C ALA A 157 1.96 -4.20 12.30
N ALA A 158 2.66 -3.08 12.32
CA ALA A 158 2.48 -2.05 13.35
C ALA A 158 1.08 -1.45 13.33
N LEU A 159 0.62 -1.02 12.15
CA LEU A 159 -0.72 -0.46 11.97
C LEU A 159 -1.82 -1.47 12.36
N ALA A 160 -1.71 -2.72 11.90
CA ALA A 160 -2.66 -3.78 12.20
C ALA A 160 -2.72 -4.07 13.71
N ALA A 161 -1.57 -4.21 14.38
CA ALA A 161 -1.51 -4.44 15.82
C ALA A 161 -2.07 -3.25 16.62
N TYR A 162 -1.82 -2.01 16.17
CA TYR A 162 -2.39 -0.83 16.82
C TYR A 162 -3.91 -0.74 16.63
N ASN A 163 -4.44 -1.18 15.48
CA ASN A 163 -5.89 -1.33 15.29
C ASN A 163 -6.49 -2.35 16.27
N VAL A 164 -5.83 -3.50 16.50
CA VAL A 164 -6.25 -4.47 17.51
C VAL A 164 -6.28 -3.82 18.89
N TYR A 165 -5.24 -3.07 19.27
CA TYR A 165 -5.25 -2.29 20.51
C TYR A 165 -6.43 -1.31 20.59
N CYS A 166 -6.77 -0.64 19.50
CA CYS A 166 -7.92 0.27 19.48
C CYS A 166 -9.26 -0.43 19.67
N ILE A 167 -9.37 -1.69 19.28
CA ILE A 167 -10.59 -2.50 19.43
C ILE A 167 -10.66 -3.10 20.82
N THR A 168 -9.59 -3.75 21.29
CA THR A 168 -9.61 -4.62 22.47
C THR A 168 -9.07 -3.96 23.74
N GLY A 169 -8.32 -2.86 23.60
CA GLY A 169 -7.57 -2.27 24.71
C GLY A 169 -6.35 -3.09 25.15
N ASP A 170 -5.95 -4.11 24.40
CA ASP A 170 -4.82 -4.98 24.74
C ASP A 170 -3.48 -4.24 24.62
N GLU A 171 -2.88 -3.88 25.75
CA GLU A 171 -1.59 -3.18 25.81
C GLU A 171 -0.43 -4.02 25.22
N LYS A 172 -0.55 -5.35 25.15
CA LYS A 172 0.45 -6.15 24.43
C LYS A 172 0.38 -5.88 22.93
N ALA A 173 -0.81 -5.73 22.35
CA ALA A 173 -0.95 -5.35 20.95
C ALA A 173 -0.38 -3.96 20.67
N ARG A 174 -0.57 -3.01 21.61
CA ARG A 174 0.08 -1.69 21.52
C ARG A 174 1.60 -1.81 21.51
N LYS A 175 2.15 -2.62 22.43
CA LYS A 175 3.58 -2.89 22.49
C LYS A 175 4.11 -3.54 21.21
N THR A 176 3.42 -4.54 20.66
CA THR A 176 3.79 -5.15 19.37
C THR A 176 3.82 -4.10 18.27
N ALA A 177 2.85 -3.18 18.24
CA ALA A 177 2.84 -2.11 17.26
C ALA A 177 4.07 -1.18 17.38
N GLU A 178 4.39 -0.75 18.60
CA GLU A 178 5.57 0.08 18.89
C GLU A 178 6.87 -0.63 18.52
N ASP A 179 7.02 -1.91 18.86
CA ASP A 179 8.19 -2.73 18.53
C ASP A 179 8.36 -2.87 17.00
N ARG A 180 7.26 -3.02 16.24
CA ARG A 180 7.27 -3.07 14.76
C ARG A 180 7.60 -1.73 14.11
N VAL A 181 7.11 -0.62 14.67
CA VAL A 181 7.54 0.72 14.24
C VAL A 181 9.03 0.89 14.49
N ALA A 182 9.54 0.50 15.66
CA ALA A 182 10.96 0.61 15.96
C ALA A 182 11.83 -0.15 14.94
N ILE A 183 11.43 -1.36 14.53
CA ILE A 183 12.10 -2.12 13.46
C ILE A 183 12.07 -1.34 12.15
N THR A 184 10.88 -0.87 11.74
CA THR A 184 10.70 -0.12 10.47
C THR A 184 11.59 1.12 10.43
N LEU A 185 11.60 1.91 11.51
CA LEU A 185 12.42 3.12 11.63
C LEU A 185 13.92 2.80 11.67
N SER A 186 14.31 1.65 12.23
CA SER A 186 15.71 1.20 12.23
C SER A 186 16.23 0.85 10.84
N TRP A 187 15.32 0.55 9.89
CA TRP A 187 15.62 0.27 8.49
C TRP A 187 15.50 1.48 7.57
N GLN A 188 15.23 2.69 8.12
CA GLN A 188 15.30 3.91 7.34
C GLN A 188 16.75 4.34 7.13
N ASP A 189 17.13 4.64 5.89
CA ASP A 189 18.37 5.33 5.60
C ASP A 189 18.33 6.74 6.22
N GLN A 190 19.26 7.00 7.13
CA GLN A 190 19.24 8.24 7.93
C GLN A 190 19.54 9.49 7.12
N SER A 191 20.26 9.33 5.99
CA SER A 191 20.73 10.41 5.14
C SER A 191 19.81 10.68 3.94
N GLU A 192 19.21 9.65 3.37
CA GLU A 192 18.40 9.72 2.15
C GLU A 192 16.91 9.55 2.40
N GLY A 193 16.50 8.93 3.52
CA GLY A 193 15.10 8.86 3.97
C GLY A 193 14.29 7.68 3.45
N TRP A 194 14.83 6.82 2.59
CA TRP A 194 14.15 5.62 2.10
C TRP A 194 14.17 4.50 3.15
N TYR A 195 13.18 3.59 3.10
CA TYR A 195 13.15 2.39 3.93
C TYR A 195 13.59 1.16 3.14
N GLN A 196 14.27 0.22 3.81
CA GLN A 196 14.80 -0.99 3.18
C GLN A 196 13.69 -1.90 2.62
N GLU A 197 13.82 -2.26 1.34
CA GLU A 197 12.99 -3.26 0.66
C GLU A 197 13.89 -4.29 -0.04
N TYR A 198 14.10 -5.43 0.63
CA TYR A 198 15.14 -6.43 0.34
C TYR A 198 16.54 -5.85 0.19
N GLU A 199 16.97 -5.59 -1.05
CA GLU A 199 18.35 -5.26 -1.40
C GLU A 199 18.62 -3.75 -1.44
N GLY A 200 17.59 -2.92 -1.40
CA GLY A 200 17.77 -1.46 -1.41
C GLY A 200 16.47 -0.67 -1.36
N ALA A 201 16.51 0.53 -1.93
CA ALA A 201 15.35 1.40 -2.05
C ALA A 201 14.44 0.94 -3.20
N ASP A 202 13.16 0.72 -2.90
CA ASP A 202 12.12 0.52 -3.91
C ASP A 202 11.07 1.62 -3.81
N PRO A 203 11.02 2.58 -4.75
CA PRO A 203 10.11 3.73 -4.63
C PRO A 203 8.64 3.34 -4.54
N GLY A 204 8.22 2.26 -5.20
CA GLY A 204 6.84 1.81 -5.17
C GLY A 204 6.43 1.27 -3.80
N TYR A 205 7.13 0.26 -3.27
CA TYR A 205 6.85 -0.26 -1.92
C TYR A 205 7.10 0.77 -0.82
N HIS A 206 8.01 1.71 -1.05
CA HIS A 206 8.22 2.84 -0.14
C HIS A 206 6.94 3.68 0.05
N THR A 207 6.06 3.77 -0.96
CA THR A 207 4.73 4.41 -0.79
C THR A 207 3.83 3.64 0.15
N CYS A 208 3.90 2.30 0.17
CA CYS A 208 3.16 1.47 1.14
C CYS A 208 3.66 1.74 2.57
N THR A 209 4.98 1.80 2.77
CA THR A 209 5.57 2.10 4.08
C THR A 209 5.14 3.47 4.59
N ILE A 210 5.14 4.48 3.72
CA ILE A 210 4.62 5.83 4.03
C ILE A 210 3.14 5.76 4.42
N ASP A 211 2.31 5.07 3.64
CA ASP A 211 0.88 4.91 3.91
C ASP A 211 0.61 4.31 5.28
N PHE A 212 1.23 3.18 5.59
CA PHE A 212 0.97 2.46 6.82
C PHE A 212 1.50 3.18 8.06
N LEU A 213 2.69 3.78 7.99
CA LEU A 213 3.21 4.59 9.08
C LEU A 213 2.42 5.89 9.29
N ALA A 214 1.96 6.54 8.22
CA ALA A 214 1.13 7.75 8.33
C ALA A 214 -0.23 7.44 8.98
N LYS A 215 -0.88 6.35 8.60
CA LYS A 215 -2.12 5.87 9.25
C LYS A 215 -1.90 5.50 10.71
N TYR A 216 -0.80 4.82 11.03
CA TYR A 216 -0.45 4.51 12.42
C TYR A 216 -0.27 5.79 13.25
N TRP A 217 0.49 6.75 12.70
CA TRP A 217 0.71 8.04 13.33
C TRP A 217 -0.60 8.82 13.54
N GLN A 218 -1.47 8.90 12.52
CA GLN A 218 -2.78 9.55 12.62
C GLN A 218 -3.63 8.93 13.74
N LYS A 219 -3.66 7.60 13.85
CA LYS A 219 -4.41 6.90 14.92
C LYS A 219 -3.84 7.17 16.31
N LYS A 220 -2.51 7.24 16.46
CA LYS A 220 -1.87 7.65 17.72
C LYS A 220 -2.22 9.07 18.13
N GLU A 221 -2.11 10.02 17.20
CA GLU A 221 -2.51 11.41 17.44
C GLU A 221 -3.99 11.50 17.83
N ALA A 222 -4.87 10.75 17.18
CA ALA A 222 -6.30 10.70 17.52
C ALA A 222 -6.58 10.16 18.93
N LYS A 223 -5.71 9.30 19.49
CA LYS A 223 -5.76 8.86 20.89
C LYS A 223 -5.01 9.78 21.87
N GLY A 224 -4.44 10.89 21.39
CA GLY A 224 -3.65 11.82 22.20
C GLY A 224 -2.22 11.37 22.47
N GLU A 225 -1.75 10.31 21.81
CA GLU A 225 -0.38 9.80 21.90
C GLU A 225 0.52 10.54 20.90
N LYS A 226 1.14 11.64 21.33
CA LYS A 226 2.01 12.42 20.45
C LYS A 226 3.29 11.68 20.11
N ASP A 227 3.55 11.47 18.82
CA ASP A 227 4.75 10.81 18.32
C ASP A 227 5.42 11.59 17.19
N HIS A 228 6.34 12.47 17.58
CA HIS A 228 7.10 13.27 16.63
C HIS A 228 8.19 12.47 15.91
N THR A 229 8.54 11.27 16.38
CA THR A 229 9.60 10.46 15.78
C THR A 229 9.14 9.89 14.44
N VAL A 230 7.93 9.32 14.41
CA VAL A 230 7.34 8.79 13.18
C VAL A 230 7.13 9.91 12.16
N LEU A 231 6.57 11.05 12.57
CA LEU A 231 6.34 12.18 11.66
C LEU A 231 7.64 12.70 11.03
N LYS A 232 8.72 12.85 11.81
CA LYS A 232 10.03 13.27 11.28
C LYS A 232 10.58 12.26 10.27
N SER A 233 10.41 10.97 10.54
CA SER A 233 10.80 9.89 9.62
C SER A 233 10.00 9.95 8.32
N LEU A 234 8.68 10.14 8.41
CA LEU A 234 7.77 10.27 7.26
C LEU A 234 8.12 11.48 6.38
N ILE A 235 8.48 12.63 6.95
CA ILE A 235 8.89 13.81 6.16
C ILE A 235 10.12 13.50 5.30
N LYS A 236 11.13 12.80 5.84
CA LYS A 236 12.29 12.33 5.06
C LYS A 236 11.89 11.34 3.97
N ALA A 237 10.95 10.44 4.28
CA ALA A 237 10.44 9.45 3.33
C ALA A 237 9.70 10.12 2.16
N VAL A 238 8.94 11.18 2.42
CA VAL A 238 8.29 12.01 1.38
C VAL A 238 9.33 12.77 0.57
N ASP A 239 10.37 13.33 1.21
CA ASP A 239 11.47 14.02 0.53
C ASP A 239 12.18 13.11 -0.48
N PHE A 240 12.38 11.84 -0.14
CA PHE A 240 12.89 10.81 -1.05
C PHE A 240 11.93 10.55 -2.21
N SER A 241 10.66 10.25 -1.89
CA SER A 241 9.60 9.89 -2.86
C SER A 241 9.37 10.95 -3.94
N TRP A 242 9.54 12.22 -3.59
CA TRP A 242 9.31 13.35 -4.49
C TRP A 242 10.13 13.29 -5.79
N TYR A 243 11.33 12.70 -5.74
CA TYR A 243 12.18 12.53 -6.91
C TYR A 243 11.73 11.39 -7.85
N PHE A 244 10.79 10.54 -7.45
CA PHE A 244 10.33 9.40 -8.25
C PHE A 244 8.96 9.62 -8.90
N MET A 245 8.33 10.76 -8.60
CA MET A 245 7.16 11.23 -9.34
C MET A 245 7.61 11.78 -10.70
N HIS A 246 7.36 11.03 -11.77
CA HIS A 246 7.77 11.41 -13.12
C HIS A 246 6.97 12.63 -13.61
N PRO A 247 7.45 13.35 -14.65
CA PRO A 247 6.79 14.56 -15.12
C PRO A 247 5.37 14.34 -15.68
N ASP A 248 5.06 13.13 -16.18
CA ASP A 248 3.72 12.71 -16.63
C ASP A 248 2.81 12.23 -15.47
N GLY A 249 3.34 12.19 -14.25
CA GLY A 249 2.64 11.73 -13.05
C GLY A 249 2.62 10.21 -12.85
N SER A 250 3.33 9.44 -13.69
CA SER A 250 3.64 8.04 -13.38
C SER A 250 4.68 7.95 -12.25
N TYR A 251 4.82 6.77 -11.62
CA TYR A 251 5.64 6.62 -10.43
C TYR A 251 6.26 5.22 -10.34
N GLY A 252 7.53 5.14 -9.90
CA GLY A 252 8.23 3.87 -9.67
C GLY A 252 8.70 3.16 -10.96
N GLY A 253 9.14 1.91 -10.82
CA GLY A 253 9.55 1.04 -11.91
C GLY A 253 10.84 0.25 -11.64
N GLU A 254 11.44 -0.26 -12.71
CA GLU A 254 12.55 -1.23 -12.69
C GLU A 254 13.87 -0.67 -12.15
N TYR A 255 13.94 0.64 -11.88
CA TYR A 255 15.05 1.25 -11.15
C TYR A 255 14.98 1.03 -9.64
N GLY A 256 13.83 0.60 -9.09
CA GLY A 256 13.69 0.21 -7.69
C GLY A 256 14.29 -1.18 -7.43
N SER A 257 14.69 -1.47 -6.19
CA SER A 257 15.24 -2.78 -5.81
C SER A 257 14.27 -3.94 -6.05
N ARG A 258 12.96 -3.68 -6.14
CA ARG A 258 11.92 -4.68 -6.37
C ARG A 258 11.13 -4.47 -7.66
N ASN A 259 11.56 -3.54 -8.51
CA ASN A 259 10.94 -3.24 -9.80
C ASN A 259 9.47 -2.81 -9.74
N THR A 260 9.01 -2.20 -8.63
CA THR A 260 7.58 -1.97 -8.46
C THR A 260 7.11 -0.58 -8.86
N TYR A 261 5.85 -0.56 -9.28
CA TYR A 261 5.07 0.63 -9.63
C TYR A 261 3.93 0.89 -8.64
N HIS A 262 3.95 0.23 -7.47
CA HIS A 262 2.94 0.44 -6.44
C HIS A 262 2.86 1.92 -6.06
N PHE A 263 1.64 2.43 -5.88
CA PHE A 263 1.44 3.80 -5.44
C PHE A 263 0.23 3.92 -4.51
N TYR A 264 0.49 4.29 -3.27
CA TYR A 264 -0.50 4.45 -2.21
C TYR A 264 -0.64 5.96 -1.88
N PRO A 265 -1.62 6.68 -2.47
CA PRO A 265 -1.77 8.12 -2.29
C PRO A 265 -2.17 8.54 -0.87
N HIS A 266 -2.87 7.68 -0.12
CA HIS A 266 -3.49 8.11 1.14
C HIS A 266 -2.47 8.59 2.18
N GLY A 267 -1.34 7.90 2.36
CA GLY A 267 -0.24 8.37 3.21
C GLY A 267 0.26 9.78 2.87
N PHE A 268 0.26 10.15 1.59
CA PHE A 268 0.63 11.51 1.18
C PHE A 268 -0.45 12.53 1.50
N GLU A 269 -1.74 12.19 1.35
CA GLU A 269 -2.84 13.08 1.75
C GLU A 269 -2.79 13.42 3.25
N LEU A 270 -2.50 12.43 4.10
CA LEU A 270 -2.29 12.63 5.54
C LEU A 270 -1.12 13.57 5.87
N LEU A 271 -0.12 13.62 4.99
CA LEU A 271 1.12 14.38 5.21
C LEU A 271 1.12 15.77 4.56
N VAL A 272 0.08 16.14 3.79
CA VAL A 272 -0.05 17.48 3.18
C VAL A 272 0.09 18.61 4.21
N PRO A 273 -0.52 18.55 5.42
CA PRO A 273 -0.34 19.61 6.42
C PRO A 273 1.09 19.78 6.92
N HIS A 274 1.96 18.78 6.69
CA HIS A 274 3.30 18.69 7.29
C HIS A 274 4.43 18.92 6.29
N THR A 275 4.18 18.74 4.99
CA THR A 275 5.18 19.01 3.95
C THR A 275 4.52 19.31 2.60
N GLU A 276 4.96 20.38 1.94
CA GLU A 276 4.51 20.78 0.60
C GLU A 276 4.68 19.65 -0.42
N LYS A 277 5.75 18.85 -0.28
CA LYS A 277 6.08 17.76 -1.21
C LYS A 277 5.05 16.64 -1.20
N ALA A 278 4.39 16.37 -0.07
CA ALA A 278 3.34 15.35 0.00
C ALA A 278 2.14 15.77 -0.86
N GLY A 279 1.71 17.03 -0.75
CA GLY A 279 0.64 17.57 -1.60
C GLY A 279 1.02 17.59 -3.09
N GLN A 280 2.28 17.88 -3.40
CA GLN A 280 2.80 17.83 -4.77
C GLN A 280 2.75 16.43 -5.39
N ILE A 281 3.11 15.41 -4.61
CA ILE A 281 3.06 14.00 -5.03
C ILE A 281 1.60 13.55 -5.21
N ALA A 282 0.73 13.83 -4.23
CA ALA A 282 -0.68 13.47 -4.29
C ALA A 282 -1.39 14.13 -5.48
N ASP A 283 -1.14 15.43 -5.72
CA ASP A 283 -1.71 16.14 -6.87
C ASP A 283 -1.19 15.59 -8.20
N ALA A 284 0.10 15.29 -8.31
CA ALA A 284 0.68 14.70 -9.50
C ALA A 284 0.03 13.36 -9.87
N PHE A 285 -0.21 12.50 -8.88
CA PHE A 285 -0.99 11.28 -9.07
C PHE A 285 -2.41 11.58 -9.57
N LEU A 286 -3.13 12.51 -8.94
CA LEU A 286 -4.48 12.87 -9.38
C LEU A 286 -4.53 13.45 -10.80
N TYR A 287 -3.50 14.16 -11.25
CA TYR A 287 -3.37 14.57 -12.65
C TYR A 287 -3.11 13.38 -13.57
N SER A 288 -2.26 12.45 -13.15
CA SER A 288 -1.88 11.26 -13.92
C SER A 288 -3.05 10.30 -14.18
N VAL A 289 -4.06 10.30 -13.29
CA VAL A 289 -5.31 9.56 -13.48
C VAL A 289 -6.05 9.95 -14.76
N ASP A 290 -6.10 11.23 -15.12
CA ASP A 290 -6.79 11.66 -16.36
C ASP A 290 -6.02 11.26 -17.62
N LEU A 291 -4.73 10.92 -17.47
CA LEU A 291 -3.82 10.53 -18.54
C LEU A 291 -3.58 9.01 -18.59
N ASP A 292 -4.27 8.25 -17.74
CA ASP A 292 -4.11 6.80 -17.59
C ASP A 292 -2.66 6.37 -17.31
N LYS A 293 -1.95 7.13 -16.47
CA LYS A 293 -0.53 6.92 -16.14
C LYS A 293 -0.30 6.19 -14.82
N ARG A 294 -1.38 5.85 -14.11
CA ARG A 294 -1.29 5.07 -12.87
C ARG A 294 -0.85 3.63 -13.19
N TYR A 295 -0.34 2.95 -12.18
CA TYR A 295 -0.14 1.51 -12.29
C TYR A 295 -1.48 0.75 -12.22
N HIS A 296 -1.63 -0.26 -13.07
CA HIS A 296 -2.78 -1.16 -13.10
C HIS A 296 -2.34 -2.54 -12.63
N ASN A 297 -2.49 -2.81 -11.33
CA ASN A 297 -2.41 -4.16 -10.78
C ASN A 297 -3.78 -4.53 -10.22
N ASP A 298 -4.68 -4.71 -11.17
CA ASP A 298 -6.11 -4.84 -10.96
C ASP A 298 -6.50 -6.33 -11.09
N ASP A 299 -5.71 -7.28 -10.58
CA ASP A 299 -6.07 -8.70 -10.58
C ASP A 299 -6.97 -9.09 -9.39
N ASP A 300 -7.43 -10.34 -9.34
CA ASP A 300 -8.32 -10.83 -8.27
C ASP A 300 -7.60 -11.02 -6.92
N ARG A 301 -6.30 -10.74 -6.79
CA ARG A 301 -5.54 -10.82 -5.54
C ARG A 301 -5.15 -9.45 -5.00
N MET A 302 -4.72 -8.56 -5.89
CA MET A 302 -4.06 -7.29 -5.57
C MET A 302 -5.00 -6.08 -5.63
N THR A 303 -6.19 -6.22 -6.23
CA THR A 303 -7.11 -5.10 -6.44
C THR A 303 -7.54 -4.40 -5.15
N ALA A 304 -7.60 -5.11 -4.02
CA ALA A 304 -8.07 -4.57 -2.75
C ALA A 304 -7.16 -3.45 -2.24
N HIS A 305 -5.84 -3.67 -2.33
CA HIS A 305 -4.78 -2.75 -1.92
C HIS A 305 -5.05 -1.30 -2.33
N TYR A 306 -5.46 -1.09 -3.57
CA TYR A 306 -5.72 0.24 -4.10
C TYR A 306 -7.12 0.74 -3.83
N ALA A 307 -8.12 -0.15 -3.88
CA ALA A 307 -9.52 0.24 -3.75
C ALA A 307 -9.77 0.95 -2.42
N TYR A 308 -9.41 0.34 -1.29
CA TYR A 308 -9.60 1.01 0.01
C TYR A 308 -8.62 2.18 0.18
N ASN A 309 -7.40 2.10 -0.38
CA ASN A 309 -6.44 3.19 -0.24
C ASN A 309 -6.96 4.47 -0.89
N PHE A 310 -7.51 4.37 -2.10
CA PHE A 310 -8.12 5.50 -2.78
C PHE A 310 -9.37 6.01 -2.04
N MET A 311 -10.21 5.13 -1.51
CA MET A 311 -11.37 5.53 -0.70
C MET A 311 -10.96 6.33 0.54
N GLN A 312 -9.91 5.89 1.24
CA GLN A 312 -9.38 6.60 2.40
C GLN A 312 -8.64 7.90 2.01
N ALA A 313 -7.90 7.91 0.89
CA ALA A 313 -7.31 9.13 0.34
C ALA A 313 -8.36 10.19 0.01
N TRP A 314 -9.56 9.76 -0.40
CA TRP A 314 -10.70 10.65 -0.52
C TRP A 314 -11.15 11.17 0.85
N GLU A 315 -11.25 10.35 1.90
CA GLU A 315 -11.67 10.83 3.22
C GLU A 315 -10.74 11.92 3.76
N ASP A 316 -9.43 11.67 3.68
CA ASP A 316 -8.39 12.51 4.25
C ASP A 316 -7.78 13.51 3.25
N TYR A 317 -8.43 13.75 2.10
CA TYR A 317 -7.99 14.74 1.12
C TYR A 317 -7.84 16.13 1.75
N HIS A 318 -6.63 16.69 1.67
CA HIS A 318 -6.38 18.02 2.20
C HIS A 318 -6.75 19.11 1.18
N PRO A 319 -7.62 20.08 1.51
CA PRO A 319 -8.13 21.06 0.54
C PRO A 319 -7.11 22.13 0.14
N GLN A 320 -6.14 22.47 1.01
CA GLN A 320 -5.10 23.43 0.65
C GLN A 320 -4.03 22.71 -0.15
N ARG A 321 -3.90 23.08 -1.43
CA ARG A 321 -3.00 22.43 -2.39
C ARG A 321 -1.77 23.28 -2.70
N PRO A 322 -0.58 22.66 -2.81
CA PRO A 322 0.64 23.37 -3.16
C PRO A 322 0.71 23.69 -4.66
N LYS A 323 1.76 24.41 -5.08
CA LYS A 323 2.07 24.55 -6.51
C LYS A 323 2.45 23.18 -7.12
N PRO A 324 2.18 22.95 -8.42
CA PRO A 324 2.47 21.67 -9.07
C PRO A 324 3.94 21.23 -8.98
N ILE A 325 4.16 19.92 -8.85
CA ILE A 325 5.51 19.34 -8.69
C ILE A 325 6.48 19.74 -9.81
N ASN A 326 6.01 19.78 -11.06
CA ASN A 326 6.83 20.14 -12.21
C ASN A 326 7.26 21.62 -12.16
N GLN A 327 6.49 22.50 -11.53
CA GLN A 327 6.91 23.89 -11.32
C GLN A 327 8.02 23.99 -10.27
N SER A 328 7.95 23.17 -9.22
CA SER A 328 9.01 23.07 -8.20
C SER A 328 10.31 22.50 -8.78
N LYS A 329 10.21 21.48 -9.64
CA LYS A 329 11.36 20.88 -10.33
C LYS A 329 12.11 21.85 -11.26
N ARG A 330 11.44 22.88 -11.81
CA ARG A 330 12.09 23.89 -12.68
C ARG A 330 13.19 24.69 -12.00
N ILE A 331 13.10 24.83 -10.68
CA ILE A 331 14.02 25.66 -9.88
C ILE A 331 14.92 24.80 -8.97
N THR A 332 14.94 23.49 -9.17
CA THR A 332 15.80 22.56 -8.44
C THR A 332 16.61 21.71 -9.41
N SER A 333 17.67 21.09 -8.90
CA SER A 333 18.52 20.18 -9.67
C SER A 333 18.17 18.73 -9.40
N GLY A 334 18.71 17.86 -10.27
CA GLY A 334 18.86 16.44 -9.99
C GLY A 334 19.56 16.13 -8.67
N LYS A 335 19.54 14.85 -8.29
CA LYS A 335 20.11 14.34 -7.04
C LYS A 335 20.83 13.02 -7.29
N TRP A 336 22.06 12.93 -6.77
CA TRP A 336 22.75 11.66 -6.56
C TRP A 336 22.45 11.17 -5.14
N MET A 337 21.98 9.93 -5.04
CA MET A 337 21.67 9.23 -3.80
C MET A 337 22.66 8.06 -3.64
N PRO A 338 23.82 8.26 -2.99
CA PRO A 338 24.86 7.23 -2.90
C PRO A 338 24.44 5.92 -2.23
N ASN A 339 23.56 5.94 -1.22
CA ASN A 339 23.16 4.72 -0.50
C ASN A 339 22.10 3.94 -1.28
N ALA A 340 21.13 4.63 -1.91
CA ALA A 340 20.21 4.03 -2.87
C ALA A 340 20.90 3.63 -4.20
N LYS A 341 22.08 4.21 -4.49
CA LYS A 341 22.82 4.11 -5.75
C LYS A 341 22.02 4.60 -6.97
N ILE A 342 21.13 5.56 -6.74
CA ILE A 342 20.23 6.13 -7.76
C ILE A 342 20.67 7.55 -8.10
N TYR A 343 20.82 7.81 -9.39
CA TYR A 343 21.05 9.14 -9.95
C TYR A 343 19.80 9.63 -10.67
N ILE A 344 19.40 10.87 -10.40
CA ILE A 344 18.25 11.52 -11.01
C ILE A 344 18.69 12.87 -11.53
N ASP A 345 18.35 13.21 -12.77
CA ASP A 345 18.62 14.52 -13.34
C ASP A 345 17.52 14.93 -14.32
N TRP A 346 17.39 16.23 -14.59
CA TRP A 346 16.48 16.71 -15.62
C TRP A 346 16.88 18.06 -16.20
N LYS A 347 16.47 18.26 -17.46
CA LYS A 347 16.58 19.54 -18.15
C LYS A 347 15.19 20.10 -18.45
N CYS A 348 15.07 21.41 -18.31
CA CYS A 348 13.88 22.15 -18.72
C CYS A 348 14.13 22.84 -20.08
N SER A 349 13.08 22.97 -20.89
CA SER A 349 13.07 23.83 -22.07
C SER A 349 13.06 25.31 -21.68
N GLU A 350 13.27 26.20 -22.66
CA GLU A 350 13.11 27.65 -22.49
C GLU A 350 11.69 28.02 -22.01
N SER A 351 10.67 27.26 -22.45
CA SER A 351 9.28 27.39 -21.97
C SER A 351 9.04 26.77 -20.59
N GLY A 352 10.05 26.19 -19.95
CA GLY A 352 10.01 25.58 -18.62
C GLY A 352 9.48 24.14 -18.57
N ASN A 353 9.24 23.47 -19.69
CA ASN A 353 8.79 22.08 -19.68
C ASN A 353 9.95 21.13 -19.44
N ILE A 354 9.76 20.13 -18.58
CA ILE A 354 10.77 19.08 -18.35
C ILE A 354 10.85 18.21 -19.61
N LYS A 355 12.06 18.07 -20.18
CA LYS A 355 12.28 17.33 -21.44
C LYS A 355 13.03 16.01 -21.26
N ASN A 356 13.94 15.92 -20.29
CA ASN A 356 14.83 14.77 -20.14
C ASN A 356 14.95 14.38 -18.67
N TYR A 357 13.84 13.97 -18.05
CA TYR A 357 13.84 13.48 -16.67
C TYR A 357 14.44 12.07 -16.62
N LEU A 358 15.72 12.00 -16.27
CA LEU A 358 16.51 10.80 -16.21
C LEU A 358 16.50 10.23 -14.80
N ILE A 359 16.28 8.92 -14.69
CA ILE A 359 16.53 8.13 -13.48
C ILE A 359 17.41 6.96 -13.88
N SER A 360 18.51 6.75 -13.15
CA SER A 360 19.36 5.58 -13.35
C SER A 360 19.77 4.94 -12.03
N ASN A 361 19.69 3.60 -11.95
CA ASN A 361 20.16 2.85 -10.79
C ASN A 361 21.48 2.11 -11.12
N GLN A 362 22.55 2.55 -10.46
CA GLN A 362 23.90 2.00 -10.65
C GLN A 362 24.09 0.64 -9.97
N SER A 363 23.27 0.27 -8.98
CA SER A 363 23.30 -1.07 -8.38
C SER A 363 22.74 -2.13 -9.31
N LYS A 364 21.95 -1.72 -10.31
CA LYS A 364 21.26 -2.59 -11.25
C LYS A 364 21.89 -2.52 -12.64
N GLY A 365 23.21 -2.48 -12.72
CA GLY A 365 23.93 -2.43 -13.99
C GLY A 365 23.70 -1.15 -14.82
N GLY A 366 23.13 -0.10 -14.22
CA GLY A 366 22.87 1.16 -14.91
C GLY A 366 21.49 1.25 -15.57
N VAL A 367 20.51 0.41 -15.17
CA VAL A 367 19.09 0.54 -15.57
C VAL A 367 18.70 2.01 -15.63
N LEU A 368 18.07 2.42 -16.72
CA LEU A 368 17.84 3.81 -17.09
C LEU A 368 16.40 4.01 -17.53
N LYS A 369 15.78 5.09 -17.05
CA LYS A 369 14.55 5.63 -17.62
C LYS A 369 14.66 7.11 -17.90
N ILE A 370 14.03 7.54 -18.98
CA ILE A 370 13.95 8.94 -19.39
C ILE A 370 12.49 9.29 -19.66
N PHE A 371 12.01 10.38 -19.06
CA PHE A 371 10.66 10.88 -19.24
C PHE A 371 10.65 12.36 -19.67
N ASP A 372 9.62 12.76 -20.40
CA ASP A 372 9.20 14.15 -20.53
C ASP A 372 7.80 14.33 -19.94
N SER A 373 7.16 15.46 -20.24
CA SER A 373 5.80 15.76 -19.80
C SER A 373 4.70 14.87 -20.42
N GLU A 374 4.98 14.17 -21.53
CA GLU A 374 4.02 13.32 -22.22
C GLU A 374 4.15 11.85 -21.81
N GLY A 375 5.37 11.42 -21.47
CA GLY A 375 5.60 10.10 -20.88
C GLY A 375 7.03 9.61 -20.92
N CYS A 376 7.17 8.29 -20.85
CA CYS A 376 8.45 7.61 -20.98
C CYS A 376 8.98 7.71 -22.42
N ILE A 377 10.16 8.31 -22.59
CA ILE A 377 10.88 8.43 -23.86
C ILE A 377 11.78 7.22 -24.10
N ALA A 378 12.44 6.75 -23.04
CA ALA A 378 13.37 5.62 -23.11
C ALA A 378 13.35 4.82 -21.81
N SER A 379 13.44 3.50 -21.93
CA SER A 379 13.50 2.56 -20.82
C SER A 379 14.48 1.45 -21.17
N ASP A 380 15.60 1.40 -20.45
CA ASP A 380 16.56 0.31 -20.46
C ASP A 380 16.47 -0.39 -19.11
N THR A 381 15.86 -1.57 -19.09
CA THR A 381 15.60 -2.36 -17.88
C THR A 381 16.56 -3.54 -17.75
N GLY A 382 17.69 -3.50 -18.46
CA GLY A 382 18.72 -4.54 -18.43
C GLY A 382 18.84 -5.35 -19.71
N LEU A 383 19.81 -6.27 -19.71
CA LEU A 383 20.15 -7.14 -20.83
C LEU A 383 19.29 -8.41 -20.82
N ILE A 384 18.82 -8.78 -22.01
CA ILE A 384 18.35 -10.12 -22.32
C ILE A 384 19.33 -10.67 -23.36
N GLY A 385 19.85 -11.87 -23.12
CA GLY A 385 20.76 -12.54 -24.03
C GLY A 385 20.46 -14.03 -24.13
N GLU A 386 20.88 -14.64 -25.23
CA GLU A 386 20.91 -16.10 -25.39
C GLU A 386 22.38 -16.51 -25.51
N LEU A 387 22.82 -17.41 -24.64
CA LEU A 387 24.16 -17.98 -24.70
C LEU A 387 24.26 -18.96 -25.89
N THR A 388 25.48 -19.30 -26.30
CA THR A 388 25.72 -20.18 -27.46
C THR A 388 25.14 -21.59 -27.32
N ASP A 389 24.78 -22.00 -26.11
CA ASP A 389 24.13 -23.28 -25.79
C ASP A 389 22.59 -23.22 -25.75
N GLY A 390 22.01 -22.06 -26.05
CA GLY A 390 20.56 -21.81 -26.01
C GLY A 390 20.04 -21.34 -24.64
N THR A 391 20.90 -21.16 -23.64
CA THR A 391 20.49 -20.64 -22.32
C THR A 391 20.12 -19.17 -22.44
N VAL A 392 18.92 -18.79 -22.01
CA VAL A 392 18.52 -17.38 -21.92
C VAL A 392 19.02 -16.80 -20.59
N VAL A 393 19.74 -15.69 -20.67
CA VAL A 393 20.18 -14.87 -19.52
C VAL A 393 19.42 -13.55 -19.52
N ILE A 394 18.97 -13.15 -18.33
CA ILE A 394 18.26 -11.89 -18.12
C ILE A 394 18.93 -11.20 -16.93
N SER A 395 19.29 -9.93 -17.05
CA SER A 395 19.62 -9.11 -15.89
C SER A 395 18.33 -8.57 -15.29
N HIS A 396 18.06 -8.87 -14.02
CA HIS A 396 16.88 -8.40 -13.29
C HIS A 396 17.12 -7.13 -12.48
#